data_AF-A0A397VZP4-F1
#
_entry.id   AF-A0A397VZP4-F1
#
_cell.length_a   1.000
_cell.length_b   1.000
_cell.length_c   1.000
_cell.angle_alpha   90.00
_cell.angle_beta   90.00
_cell.angle_gamma   90.00
#
_symmetry.space_group_name_H-M   'P 1'
#
loop_
_entity.id
_entity.type
_entity.pdbx_description
1 polymer ?
#
loop_
_entity_poly.entity_id
_entity_poly.type
_entity_poly.pdbx_seq_one_letter_code
_entity_poly.pdbx_strand_id
1 'polypeptide(L)'
;MESAYNSKKNPLSESEASSICPIIEAFLKHEVDRYQRNKKSRYNPMDAEHPCSTIEVETESQIFDSSSNSLLCNSNIQVIKTPRVITSQAQRSDGSKIRNSVSPKGLYSEEEVNARIKDATDNLCQEFIKSTEETLKNIKQQKEIECNQIKIDMRNNARNLFEFTLKKYIRDGTIYSLIH
;
A
#
# COMPACT_ATOMS: atom_id res chain seq x y z
N MET A 1 44.23 24.02 18.90
CA MET A 1 43.08 24.72 19.52
C MET A 1 41.85 23.93 19.17
N GLU A 2 41.31 23.19 20.13
CA GLU A 2 40.23 22.22 19.93
C GLU A 2 39.24 22.37 21.10
N SER A 3 37.96 22.62 20.79
CA SER A 3 36.75 22.20 21.54
C SER A 3 35.52 22.65 20.73
N ALA A 4 34.78 21.73 20.10
CA ALA A 4 33.73 20.85 20.65
C ALA A 4 32.38 21.57 20.91
N TYR A 5 31.59 21.78 19.86
CA TYR A 5 30.15 22.08 19.98
C TYR A 5 29.34 20.78 19.88
N ASN A 6 29.23 20.07 21.00
CA ASN A 6 28.26 18.99 21.19
C ASN A 6 27.18 19.46 22.17
N SER A 7 26.12 20.11 21.69
CA SER A 7 24.94 20.37 22.53
C SER A 7 24.12 19.08 22.66
N LYS A 8 24.44 18.26 23.66
CA LYS A 8 23.57 17.15 24.06
C LYS A 8 22.25 17.75 24.56
N LYS A 9 21.15 17.51 23.84
CA LYS A 9 19.80 17.78 24.37
C LYS A 9 19.54 16.76 25.48
N ASN A 10 19.12 17.22 26.65
CA ASN A 10 18.77 16.35 27.76
C ASN A 10 17.59 15.45 27.35
N PRO A 11 17.58 14.16 27.75
CA PRO A 11 16.42 13.31 27.57
C PRO A 11 15.22 13.89 28.32
N LEU A 12 14.04 13.80 27.70
CA LEU A 12 12.77 14.26 28.27
C LEU A 12 12.52 13.58 29.63
N SER A 13 12.03 14.34 30.60
CA SER A 13 11.58 13.79 31.88
C SER A 13 10.30 12.97 31.72
N GLU A 14 10.04 12.07 32.66
CA GLU A 14 8.83 11.22 32.66
C GLU A 14 7.53 12.06 32.63
N SER A 15 7.51 13.20 33.32
CA SER A 15 6.38 14.14 33.30
C SER A 15 6.19 14.82 31.95
N GLU A 16 7.26 15.14 31.24
CA GLU A 16 7.19 15.71 29.89
C GLU A 16 6.78 14.67 28.86
N ALA A 17 7.26 13.42 29.00
CA ALA A 17 6.87 12.32 28.15
C ALA A 17 5.41 11.87 28.37
N SER A 18 4.90 12.02 29.59
CA SER A 18 3.52 11.66 29.96
C SER A 18 2.52 12.79 29.68
N SER A 19 2.98 14.02 29.49
CA SER A 19 2.13 15.17 29.19
C SER A 19 1.75 15.17 27.71
N ILE A 20 0.54 14.70 27.40
CA ILE A 20 -0.02 14.86 26.07
C ILE A 20 -0.41 16.33 25.84
N CYS A 21 -0.12 16.86 24.65
CA CYS A 21 -0.60 18.19 24.28
C CYS A 21 -2.14 18.22 24.32
N PRO A 22 -2.78 19.16 25.03
CA PRO A 22 -4.25 19.20 25.17
C PRO A 22 -5.00 19.21 23.83
N ILE A 23 -4.36 19.76 22.78
CA ILE A 23 -4.90 19.76 21.41
C ILE A 23 -4.97 18.34 20.84
N ILE A 24 -3.91 17.55 21.05
CA ILE A 24 -3.85 16.16 20.59
C ILE A 24 -4.82 15.30 21.40
N GLU A 25 -4.90 15.53 22.72
CA GLU A 25 -5.85 14.84 23.59
C GLU A 25 -7.30 15.07 23.17
N ALA A 26 -7.68 16.33 22.90
CA ALA A 26 -9.01 16.68 22.42
C ALA A 26 -9.34 16.02 21.07
N PHE A 27 -8.37 15.98 20.15
CA PHE A 27 -8.52 15.30 18.86
C PHE A 27 -8.75 13.79 19.03
N LEU A 28 -7.92 13.11 19.82
CA LEU A 28 -8.04 11.67 20.07
C LEU A 28 -9.38 11.32 20.72
N LYS A 29 -9.82 12.12 21.70
CA LYS A 29 -11.14 11.94 22.34
C LYS A 29 -12.27 12.06 21.32
N HIS A 30 -12.23 13.08 20.46
CA HIS A 30 -13.22 13.28 19.40
C HIS A 30 -13.24 12.12 18.39
N GLU A 31 -12.08 11.58 18.02
CA GLU A 31 -11.96 10.45 17.10
C GLU A 31 -12.58 9.17 17.69
N VAL A 32 -12.29 8.87 18.96
CA VAL A 32 -12.88 7.73 19.67
C VAL A 32 -14.42 7.86 19.73
N ASP A 33 -14.92 9.04 20.06
CA ASP A 33 -16.37 9.30 20.12
C ASP A 33 -17.03 9.12 18.73
N ARG A 34 -16.36 9.54 17.66
CA ARG A 34 -16.83 9.35 16.27
C ARG A 34 -17.00 7.87 15.94
N TYR A 35 -15.99 7.04 16.25
CA TYR A 35 -16.05 5.60 16.00
C TYR A 35 -17.14 4.90 16.82
N GLN A 36 -17.31 5.26 18.09
CA GLN A 36 -18.36 4.68 18.93
C GLN A 36 -19.77 5.05 18.44
N ARG A 37 -19.97 6.29 17.99
CA ARG A 37 -21.24 6.75 17.43
C ARG A 37 -21.58 6.01 16.13
N ASN A 38 -20.60 5.79 15.27
CA ASN A 38 -20.77 5.08 14.00
C ASN A 38 -20.99 3.56 14.16
N LYS A 39 -20.61 2.98 15.32
CA LYS A 39 -20.91 1.58 15.65
C LYS A 39 -22.36 1.38 16.10
N LYS A 40 -22.97 2.34 16.80
CA LYS A 40 -24.32 2.19 17.38
C LYS A 40 -25.47 2.38 16.36
N SER A 41 -25.23 2.99 15.21
CA SER A 41 -26.29 3.19 14.19
C SER A 41 -26.45 2.04 13.20
N ARG A 42 -25.55 1.04 13.20
CA ARG A 42 -25.51 -0.03 12.18
C ARG A 42 -25.88 -1.43 12.70
N TYR A 43 -26.69 -1.50 13.75
CA TYR A 43 -27.28 -2.76 14.21
C TYR A 43 -28.78 -2.61 14.47
N ASN A 44 -29.57 -2.65 13.39
CA ASN A 44 -30.96 -3.06 13.44
C ASN A 44 -30.99 -4.54 12.98
N PRO A 45 -31.35 -5.51 13.83
CA PRO A 45 -31.56 -6.87 13.38
C PRO A 45 -32.92 -6.94 12.70
N MET A 46 -32.93 -7.02 11.36
CA MET A 46 -34.09 -7.48 10.61
C MET A 46 -33.66 -8.60 9.66
N ASP A 47 -34.06 -9.81 10.07
CA ASP A 47 -34.77 -10.85 9.32
C ASP A 47 -34.40 -11.14 7.86
N ALA A 48 -34.29 -12.45 7.62
CA ALA A 48 -33.96 -13.12 6.39
C ALA A 48 -34.79 -12.68 5.17
N GLU A 49 -34.11 -12.44 4.04
CA GLU A 49 -34.33 -13.09 2.73
C GLU A 49 -33.41 -12.41 1.67
N HIS A 50 -32.71 -13.24 0.87
CA HIS A 50 -31.86 -12.85 -0.28
C HIS A 50 -32.67 -12.13 -1.39
N PRO A 51 -32.08 -11.45 -2.43
CA PRO A 51 -30.73 -11.61 -3.00
C PRO A 51 -30.00 -10.31 -3.46
N CYS A 52 -28.68 -10.43 -3.64
CA CYS A 52 -27.77 -9.67 -4.55
C CYS A 52 -28.16 -8.26 -5.05
N SER A 53 -27.39 -7.23 -4.66
CA SER A 53 -26.76 -6.29 -5.62
C SER A 53 -25.94 -5.19 -4.94
N THR A 54 -24.89 -4.77 -5.64
CA THR A 54 -24.16 -3.49 -5.54
C THR A 54 -22.95 -3.46 -4.60
N ILE A 55 -21.80 -3.73 -5.22
CA ILE A 55 -20.47 -3.44 -4.70
C ILE A 55 -20.26 -1.93 -4.85
N GLU A 56 -20.27 -1.19 -3.74
CA GLU A 56 -19.64 0.13 -3.67
C GLU A 56 -18.21 -0.08 -3.17
N VAL A 57 -17.25 0.07 -4.08
CA VAL A 57 -15.82 0.05 -3.79
C VAL A 57 -15.45 1.42 -3.21
N GLU A 58 -15.32 1.52 -1.89
CA GLU A 58 -14.55 2.60 -1.26
C GLU A 58 -13.12 2.12 -1.04
N THR A 59 -12.24 2.55 -1.95
CA THR A 59 -10.79 2.46 -1.83
C THR A 59 -10.29 3.36 -0.70
N GLU A 60 -10.07 2.81 0.49
CA GLU A 60 -9.19 3.44 1.48
C GLU A 60 -7.82 2.75 1.45
N SER A 61 -6.85 3.45 0.85
CA SER A 61 -5.46 3.03 0.81
C SER A 61 -4.87 3.13 2.22
N GLN A 62 -4.74 2.00 2.92
CA GLN A 62 -3.87 1.94 4.10
C GLN A 62 -2.42 1.83 3.65
N ILE A 63 -1.74 2.96 3.65
CA ILE A 63 -0.27 3.03 3.63
C ILE A 63 0.19 2.53 5.00
N PHE A 64 0.65 1.27 5.06
CA PHE A 64 1.39 0.76 6.20
C PHE A 64 2.88 1.03 5.94
N ASP A 65 3.40 2.09 6.57
CA ASP A 65 4.83 2.32 6.68
C ASP A 65 5.43 1.27 7.63
N SER A 66 5.96 0.20 7.04
CA SER A 66 6.90 -0.69 7.72
C SER A 66 8.14 -0.83 6.85
N SER A 67 9.13 0.00 7.17
CA SER A 67 10.51 -0.13 6.72
C SER A 67 11.01 -1.57 6.90
N SER A 68 11.34 -2.22 5.79
CA SER A 68 12.23 -3.39 5.77
C SER A 68 13.01 -3.36 4.47
N ASN A 69 14.26 -2.91 4.57
CA ASN A 69 15.24 -3.01 3.51
C ASN A 69 15.49 -4.48 3.22
N SER A 70 15.03 -4.96 2.06
CA SER A 70 15.65 -5.99 1.22
C SER A 70 14.55 -6.73 0.46
N LEU A 71 14.30 -6.31 -0.77
CA LEU A 71 14.44 -7.17 -1.96
C LEU A 71 14.08 -6.33 -3.20
N LEU A 72 14.99 -6.38 -4.18
CA LEU A 72 14.91 -5.69 -5.46
C LEU A 72 13.61 -6.04 -6.20
N CYS A 73 12.63 -5.15 -6.16
CA CYS A 73 11.60 -5.12 -7.19
C CYS A 73 12.21 -4.44 -8.41
N ASN A 74 12.63 -5.25 -9.38
CA ASN A 74 13.00 -4.80 -10.72
C ASN A 74 11.72 -4.33 -11.43
N SER A 75 11.17 -3.19 -11.02
CA SER A 75 10.17 -2.50 -11.81
C SER A 75 10.92 -1.81 -12.94
N ASN A 76 10.92 -2.42 -14.13
CA ASN A 76 11.19 -1.72 -15.38
C ASN A 76 10.08 -0.68 -15.61
N ILE A 77 10.09 0.38 -14.81
CA ILE A 77 9.36 1.60 -15.13
C ILE A 77 10.17 2.21 -16.27
N GLN A 78 9.83 1.85 -17.50
CA GLN A 78 10.23 2.68 -18.63
C GLN A 78 9.57 4.03 -18.39
N VAL A 79 10.35 4.96 -17.86
CA VAL A 79 10.02 6.38 -17.84
C VAL A 79 9.70 6.71 -19.28
N ILE A 80 8.42 6.93 -19.58
CA ILE A 80 7.99 7.50 -20.84
C ILE A 80 8.56 8.92 -20.84
N LYS A 81 9.82 9.06 -21.26
CA LYS A 81 10.38 10.32 -21.72
C LYS A 81 9.70 10.57 -23.04
N THR A 82 8.48 11.11 -23.02
CA THR A 82 7.99 11.85 -24.17
C THR A 82 8.94 13.03 -24.34
N PRO A 83 9.72 13.11 -25.44
CA PRO A 83 10.21 14.41 -25.83
C PRO A 83 8.96 15.19 -26.21
N ARG A 84 8.72 16.30 -25.51
CA ARG A 84 7.81 17.35 -25.97
C ARG A 84 8.41 17.91 -27.25
N VAL A 85 8.24 17.22 -28.37
CA VAL A 85 8.47 17.79 -29.70
C VAL A 85 7.28 18.69 -29.93
N ILE A 86 7.43 19.93 -29.47
CA ILE A 86 6.71 21.03 -30.08
C ILE A 86 7.29 21.10 -31.48
N THR A 87 6.59 20.54 -32.47
CA THR A 87 6.95 20.73 -33.88
C THR A 87 6.64 22.19 -34.19
N SER A 88 7.59 23.08 -33.89
CA SER A 88 7.66 24.40 -34.47
C SER A 88 7.88 24.19 -35.97
N GLN A 89 6.82 24.09 -36.76
CA GLN A 89 6.93 24.19 -38.20
C GLN A 89 7.39 25.61 -38.51
N ALA A 90 8.71 25.75 -38.68
CA ALA A 90 9.32 26.94 -39.25
C ALA A 90 8.85 27.06 -40.71
N GLN A 91 7.74 27.76 -40.93
CA GLN A 91 7.47 28.36 -42.23
C GLN A 91 8.30 29.64 -42.30
N ARG A 92 9.27 29.65 -43.22
CA ARG A 92 9.96 30.87 -43.64
C ARG A 92 8.92 31.84 -44.17
N SER A 93 8.78 32.98 -43.52
CA SER A 93 7.94 34.07 -43.97
C SER A 93 8.65 34.82 -45.09
N ASP A 94 8.25 34.61 -46.33
CA ASP A 94 8.30 35.68 -47.33
C ASP A 94 6.90 36.28 -47.45
N GLY A 95 6.85 37.60 -47.32
CA GLY A 95 5.63 38.37 -47.11
C GLY A 95 4.57 38.11 -48.18
N SER A 96 3.51 37.41 -47.81
CA SER A 96 2.22 37.52 -48.46
C SER A 96 1.12 37.13 -47.49
N LYS A 97 0.02 37.86 -47.54
CA LYS A 97 -1.14 37.77 -46.65
C LYS A 97 -1.83 36.41 -46.83
N ILE A 98 -1.38 35.39 -46.08
CA ILE A 98 -2.05 34.08 -46.08
C ILE A 98 -3.35 34.22 -45.28
N ARG A 99 -4.47 34.34 -45.99
CA ARG A 99 -5.76 33.95 -45.43
C ARG A 99 -5.70 32.44 -45.29
N ASN A 100 -5.65 31.96 -44.06
CA ASN A 100 -5.75 30.53 -43.75
C ASN A 100 -7.17 30.04 -44.08
N SER A 101 -7.48 29.85 -45.36
CA SER A 101 -8.57 28.98 -45.78
C SER A 101 -8.05 27.54 -45.79
N VAL A 102 -7.76 27.02 -44.60
CA VAL A 102 -7.64 25.58 -44.43
C VAL A 102 -9.07 25.07 -44.47
N SER A 103 -9.50 24.56 -45.62
CA SER A 103 -10.73 23.77 -45.71
C SER A 103 -10.65 22.66 -44.67
N PRO A 104 -11.61 22.53 -43.74
CA PRO A 104 -11.60 21.50 -42.72
C PRO A 104 -11.84 20.14 -43.40
N LYS A 105 -10.77 19.50 -43.87
CA LYS A 105 -10.81 18.10 -44.27
C LYS A 105 -10.94 17.26 -43.00
N GLY A 106 -12.19 16.90 -42.68
CA GLY A 106 -12.55 15.89 -41.69
C GLY A 106 -12.43 16.37 -40.24
N LEU A 107 -13.27 17.33 -39.84
CA LEU A 107 -13.54 17.52 -38.42
C LEU A 107 -14.28 16.26 -37.94
N TYR A 108 -13.62 15.48 -37.08
CA TYR A 108 -14.30 14.42 -36.33
C TYR A 108 -15.50 15.01 -35.62
N SER A 109 -16.64 14.31 -35.66
CA SER A 109 -17.80 14.75 -34.89
C SER A 109 -17.48 14.63 -33.40
N GLU A 110 -18.10 15.48 -32.59
CA GLU A 110 -17.93 15.44 -31.14
C GLU A 110 -18.30 14.06 -30.58
N GLU A 111 -19.31 13.42 -31.17
CA GLU A 111 -19.75 12.08 -30.82
C GLU A 111 -18.67 11.03 -31.10
N GLU A 112 -17.95 11.14 -32.23
CA GLU A 112 -16.87 10.20 -32.56
C GLU A 112 -15.68 10.35 -31.60
N VAL A 113 -15.34 11.59 -31.21
CA VAL A 113 -14.29 11.84 -30.21
C VAL A 113 -14.70 11.28 -28.85
N ASN A 114 -15.93 11.54 -28.41
CA ASN A 114 -16.45 11.05 -27.14
C ASN A 114 -16.51 9.51 -27.10
N ALA A 115 -16.91 8.86 -28.21
CA ALA A 115 -16.91 7.40 -28.31
C ALA A 115 -15.49 6.83 -28.15
N ARG A 116 -14.49 7.43 -28.80
CA ARG A 116 -13.08 7.00 -28.69
C ARG A 116 -12.52 7.22 -27.29
N ILE A 117 -12.85 8.34 -26.64
CA ILE A 117 -12.43 8.61 -25.25
C ILE A 117 -13.04 7.58 -24.31
N LYS A 118 -14.34 7.30 -24.46
CA LYS A 118 -15.04 6.30 -23.66
C LYS A 118 -14.42 4.91 -23.83
N ASP A 119 -14.19 4.48 -25.07
CA ASP A 119 -13.59 3.18 -25.38
C ASP A 119 -12.17 3.05 -24.79
N ALA A 120 -11.33 4.08 -24.94
CA ALA A 120 -10.00 4.10 -24.35
C ALA A 120 -10.04 4.07 -22.80
N THR A 121 -11.03 4.75 -22.20
CA THR A 121 -11.22 4.75 -20.75
C THR A 121 -11.68 3.38 -20.25
N ASP A 122 -12.66 2.77 -20.92
CA ASP A 122 -13.19 1.44 -20.59
C ASP A 122 -12.08 0.37 -20.70
N ASN A 123 -11.26 0.44 -21.76
CA ASN A 123 -10.12 -0.46 -21.94
C ASN A 123 -9.08 -0.31 -20.82
N LEU A 124 -8.73 0.92 -20.45
CA LEU A 124 -7.80 1.18 -19.35
C LEU A 124 -8.34 0.64 -18.03
N CYS A 125 -9.62 0.87 -17.73
CA CYS A 125 -10.27 0.34 -16.54
C CYS A 125 -10.24 -1.19 -16.49
N GLN A 126 -10.52 -1.85 -17.62
CA GLN A 126 -10.50 -3.31 -17.71
C GLN A 126 -9.10 -3.88 -17.45
N GLU A 127 -8.07 -3.31 -18.07
CA GLU A 127 -6.68 -3.76 -17.85
C GLU A 127 -6.25 -3.53 -16.40
N PHE A 128 -6.65 -2.41 -15.78
CA PHE A 128 -6.36 -2.14 -14.37
C PHE A 128 -7.03 -3.14 -13.44
N ILE A 129 -8.32 -3.45 -13.67
CA ILE A 129 -9.07 -4.44 -12.88
C ILE A 129 -8.40 -5.80 -13.00
N LYS A 130 -8.14 -6.26 -14.22
CA LYS A 130 -7.50 -7.55 -14.49
C LYS A 130 -6.12 -7.65 -13.83
N SER A 131 -5.29 -6.61 -13.97
CA SER A 131 -3.98 -6.55 -13.34
C SER A 131 -4.06 -6.59 -11.80
N THR A 132 -5.06 -5.90 -11.23
CA THR A 132 -5.29 -5.89 -9.77
C THR A 132 -5.73 -7.27 -9.28
N GLU A 133 -6.65 -7.94 -9.97
CA GLU A 133 -7.11 -9.29 -9.63
C GLU A 133 -5.98 -10.32 -9.68
N GLU A 134 -5.15 -10.27 -10.72
CA GLU A 134 -4.00 -11.15 -10.86
C GLU A 134 -2.98 -10.90 -9.74
N THR A 135 -2.69 -9.64 -9.44
CA THR A 135 -1.78 -9.26 -8.35
C THR A 135 -2.29 -9.77 -6.99
N LEU A 136 -3.58 -9.59 -6.70
CA LEU A 136 -4.19 -10.07 -5.45
C LEU A 136 -4.13 -11.60 -5.33
N LYS A 137 -4.39 -12.31 -6.42
CA LYS A 137 -4.28 -13.77 -6.46
C LYS A 137 -2.86 -14.23 -6.13
N ASN A 138 -1.86 -13.59 -6.73
CA ASN A 138 -0.45 -13.91 -6.49
C ASN A 138 -0.03 -13.63 -5.04
N ILE A 139 -0.43 -12.48 -4.48
CA ILE A 139 -0.17 -12.14 -3.08
C ILE A 139 -0.78 -13.18 -2.12
N LYS A 140 -2.02 -13.60 -2.39
CA LYS A 140 -2.69 -14.61 -1.56
C LYS A 140 -1.96 -15.95 -1.59
N GLN A 141 -1.58 -16.41 -2.79
CA GLN A 141 -0.84 -17.67 -2.96
C GLN A 141 0.54 -17.61 -2.28
N GLN A 142 1.28 -16.53 -2.48
CA GLN A 142 2.59 -16.35 -1.87
C GLN A 142 2.51 -16.37 -0.34
N LYS A 143 1.54 -15.65 0.25
CA LYS A 143 1.32 -15.62 1.69
C LYS A 143 0.99 -17.01 2.25
N GLU A 144 0.22 -17.81 1.53
CA GLU A 144 -0.12 -19.18 1.96
C GLU A 144 1.13 -20.08 1.99
N ILE A 145 1.98 -20.00 0.96
CA ILE A 145 3.23 -20.74 0.88
C ILE A 145 4.17 -20.35 2.04
N GLU A 146 4.38 -19.05 2.24
CA GLU A 146 5.24 -18.53 3.31
C GLU A 146 4.75 -18.94 4.70
N CYS A 147 3.44 -18.82 4.95
CA CYS A 147 2.84 -19.23 6.23
C CYS A 147 3.05 -20.72 6.51
N ASN A 148 2.87 -21.57 5.50
CA ASN A 148 3.08 -23.01 5.62
C ASN A 148 4.56 -23.33 5.89
N GLN A 149 5.49 -22.64 5.23
CA GLN A 149 6.92 -22.80 5.45
C GLN A 149 7.31 -22.41 6.88
N ILE A 150 6.89 -21.23 7.35
CA ILE A 150 7.15 -20.75 8.72
C ILE A 150 6.64 -21.77 9.74
N LYS A 151 5.44 -22.32 9.54
CA LYS A 151 4.85 -23.31 10.45
C LYS A 151 5.69 -24.59 10.53
N ILE A 152 6.22 -25.06 9.39
CA ILE A 152 7.09 -26.24 9.33
C ILE A 152 8.42 -25.93 10.03
N ASP A 153 9.02 -24.78 9.74
CA ASP A 153 10.31 -24.37 10.30
C ASP A 153 10.23 -24.23 11.82
N MET A 154 9.17 -23.60 12.34
CA MET A 154 8.94 -23.49 13.78
C MET A 154 8.80 -24.85 14.44
N ARG A 155 8.07 -25.79 13.83
CA ARG A 155 7.91 -27.16 14.36
C ARG A 155 9.26 -27.88 14.43
N ASN A 156 10.05 -27.78 13.38
CA ASN A 156 11.36 -28.42 13.32
C ASN A 156 12.34 -27.80 14.33
N ASN A 157 12.35 -26.47 14.44
CA ASN A 157 13.17 -25.76 15.41
C ASN A 157 12.81 -26.15 16.85
N ALA A 158 11.50 -26.16 17.18
CA ALA A 158 11.03 -26.57 18.51
C ALA A 158 11.43 -28.02 18.84
N ARG A 159 11.28 -28.93 17.88
CA ARG A 159 11.70 -30.34 18.04
C ARG A 159 13.20 -30.45 18.29
N ASN A 160 14.02 -29.77 17.49
CA ASN A 160 15.47 -29.82 17.60
C ASN A 160 15.95 -29.23 18.94
N LEU A 161 15.37 -28.12 19.36
CA LEU A 161 15.68 -27.48 20.64
C LEU A 161 15.32 -28.39 21.83
N PHE A 162 14.13 -28.99 21.78
CA PHE A 162 13.70 -29.95 22.80
C PHE A 162 14.64 -31.16 22.86
N GLU A 163 14.96 -31.76 21.72
CA GLU A 163 15.84 -32.93 21.66
C GLU A 163 17.26 -32.61 22.19
N PHE A 164 17.83 -31.48 21.78
CA PHE A 164 19.13 -31.02 22.26
C PHE A 164 19.14 -30.80 23.77
N THR A 165 18.10 -30.15 24.28
CA THR A 165 17.96 -29.84 25.72
C THR A 165 17.79 -31.10 26.55
N LEU A 166 16.96 -32.04 26.08
CA LEU A 166 16.76 -33.33 26.74
C LEU A 166 18.06 -34.14 26.79
N LYS A 167 18.79 -34.22 25.67
CA LYS A 167 20.11 -34.88 25.61
C LYS A 167 21.10 -34.27 26.60
N LYS A 168 21.10 -32.94 26.74
CA LYS A 168 21.93 -32.24 27.73
C LYS A 168 21.58 -32.66 29.16
N TYR A 169 20.30 -32.60 29.54
CA TYR A 169 19.88 -32.95 30.90
C TYR A 169 20.10 -34.42 31.27
N ILE A 170 19.97 -35.33 30.31
CA ILE A 170 20.30 -36.74 30.50
C ILE A 170 21.80 -36.89 30.78
N ARG A 171 22.66 -36.30 29.95
CA ARG A 171 24.12 -36.41 30.08
C ARG A 171 24.63 -35.79 31.37
N ASP A 172 24.09 -34.65 31.74
CA ASP A 172 24.56 -33.89 32.89
C ASP A 172 23.98 -34.45 34.23
N GLY A 173 23.25 -35.57 34.18
CA GLY A 173 22.67 -36.24 35.35
C GLY A 173 21.53 -35.48 36.03
N THR A 174 21.14 -34.31 35.51
CA THR A 174 20.12 -33.44 36.11
C THR A 174 18.78 -34.15 36.26
N ILE A 175 18.40 -35.00 35.30
CA ILE A 175 17.15 -35.78 35.39
C ILE A 175 17.22 -36.78 36.54
N TYR A 176 18.37 -37.41 36.77
CA TYR A 176 18.56 -38.35 37.87
C TYR A 176 18.41 -37.66 39.22
N SER A 177 19.01 -36.48 39.39
CA SER A 177 18.86 -35.64 40.58
C SER A 177 17.46 -35.05 40.80
N LEU A 178 16.57 -35.12 39.79
CA LEU A 178 15.19 -34.69 39.93
C LEU A 178 14.27 -35.82 40.42
N ILE A 179 14.65 -37.07 40.14
CA ILE A 179 13.87 -38.27 40.45
C ILE A 179 14.27 -38.88 41.81
N HIS A 180 15.52 -38.67 42.24
CA HIS A 180 16.08 -39.15 43.52
C HIS A 180 16.41 -37.98 44.44
#